data_AF-A0A5C8TDD5-F1
#
_entry.id   AF-A0A5C8TDD5-F1
#
_cell.length_a   1.000
_cell.length_b   1.000
_cell.length_c   1.000
_cell.angle_alpha   90.00
_cell.angle_beta   90.00
_cell.angle_gamma   90.00
#
_symmetry.space_group_name_H-M   'P 1'
#
loop_
_entity.id
_entity.type
_entity.pdbx_description
1 polymer ?
#
loop_
_entity_poly.entity_id
_entity_poly.type
_entity_poly.pdbx_seq_one_letter_code
_entity_poly.pdbx_strand_id
1 'polypeptide(L)'
;RVLDTDEGARRLGEVALVPASSAISASGLLFYNTLYDENAASHIALGQAYSKCFVGGGADFSEDDLAARGANRSLIHIDWMIGSGEVDVDGVGADGQSVPVMRQGEWA
;
A
#
# COMPACT_ATOMS: atom_id res chain seq x y z
N ARG A 1 14.51 8.59 -12.92
CA ARG A 1 13.94 9.93 -13.16
C ARG A 1 12.79 10.22 -12.21
N VAL A 2 11.67 9.48 -12.26
CA VAL A 2 10.53 9.73 -11.34
C VAL A 2 10.89 9.45 -9.87
N LEU A 3 11.70 8.41 -9.61
CA LEU A 3 12.23 8.11 -8.27
C LEU A 3 13.36 9.06 -7.81
N ASP A 4 13.68 10.08 -8.61
CA ASP A 4 14.66 11.12 -8.28
C ASP A 4 13.99 12.48 -8.01
N THR A 5 12.65 12.50 -7.92
CA THR A 5 11.85 13.72 -7.76
C THR A 5 12.18 14.43 -6.44
N ASP A 6 12.25 13.68 -5.35
CA ASP A 6 12.57 14.16 -4.00
C ASP A 6 13.06 12.99 -3.12
N GLU A 7 13.38 13.28 -1.85
CA GLU A 7 13.86 12.27 -0.90
C GLU A 7 12.84 11.15 -0.64
N GLY A 8 11.55 11.50 -0.57
CA GLY A 8 10.47 10.56 -0.26
C GLY A 8 10.07 9.68 -1.44
N ALA A 9 10.45 10.05 -2.68
CA ALA A 9 10.10 9.31 -3.89
C ALA A 9 10.62 7.86 -3.91
N ARG A 10 11.60 7.52 -3.06
CA ARG A 10 12.17 6.17 -2.92
C ARG A 10 11.72 5.44 -1.65
N ARG A 11 10.71 5.96 -0.96
CA ARG A 11 10.14 5.40 0.27
C ARG A 11 8.66 5.07 0.04
N LEU A 12 8.14 4.14 0.82
CA LEU A 12 6.74 3.71 0.71
C LEU A 12 5.81 4.70 1.42
N GLY A 13 4.66 4.96 0.81
CA GLY A 13 3.57 5.76 1.37
C GLY A 13 2.29 4.98 1.63
N GLU A 14 2.15 3.79 1.03
CA GLU A 14 0.95 2.96 1.14
C GLU A 14 1.29 1.47 1.05
N VAL A 15 0.50 0.67 1.76
CA VAL A 15 0.35 -0.76 1.58
C VAL A 15 -1.14 -1.05 1.54
N ALA A 16 -1.60 -1.72 0.49
CA ALA A 16 -2.99 -2.11 0.31
C ALA A 16 -3.08 -3.61 0.02
N LEU A 17 -4.09 -4.26 0.60
CA LEU A 17 -4.33 -5.68 0.47
C LEU A 17 -5.63 -5.91 -0.28
N VAL A 18 -5.55 -6.65 -1.38
CA VAL A 18 -6.69 -7.00 -2.23
C VAL A 18 -6.65 -8.51 -2.45
N PRO A 19 -7.74 -9.24 -2.13
CA PRO A 19 -7.79 -10.68 -2.37
C PRO A 19 -7.73 -10.98 -3.87
N ALA A 20 -7.00 -12.03 -4.25
CA ALA A 20 -6.83 -12.47 -5.63
C ALA A 20 -8.17 -12.92 -6.27
N SER A 21 -9.17 -13.28 -5.45
CA SER A 21 -10.54 -13.59 -5.86
C SER A 21 -11.43 -12.36 -6.10
N SER A 22 -10.90 -11.13 -6.00
CA SER A 22 -11.69 -9.91 -6.24
C SER A 22 -12.33 -9.93 -7.64
N ALA A 23 -13.50 -9.28 -7.79
CA ALA A 23 -14.23 -9.30 -9.06
C ALA A 23 -13.43 -8.71 -10.23
N ILE A 24 -12.55 -7.74 -9.96
CA ILE A 24 -11.69 -7.14 -10.99
C ILE A 24 -10.55 -8.10 -11.32
N SER A 25 -9.90 -8.71 -10.32
CA SER A 25 -8.88 -9.74 -10.54
C SER A 25 -9.42 -10.92 -11.37
N ALA A 26 -10.61 -11.40 -11.02
CA ALA A 26 -11.27 -12.53 -11.69
C ALA A 26 -11.60 -12.26 -13.17
N SER A 27 -11.61 -10.99 -13.60
CA SER A 27 -11.76 -10.66 -15.02
C SER A 27 -10.56 -11.13 -15.87
N GLY A 28 -9.38 -11.28 -15.26
CA GLY A 28 -8.14 -11.67 -15.94
C GLY A 28 -7.63 -10.61 -16.94
N LEU A 29 -8.16 -9.39 -16.88
CA LEU A 29 -7.81 -8.29 -17.79
C LEU A 29 -6.74 -7.40 -17.16
N LEU A 30 -5.82 -6.92 -17.99
CA LEU A 30 -4.94 -5.81 -17.65
C LEU A 30 -5.57 -4.52 -18.20
N PHE A 31 -5.93 -3.60 -17.32
CA PHE A 31 -6.71 -2.41 -17.69
C PHE A 31 -5.84 -1.24 -18.16
N TYR A 32 -4.53 -1.26 -17.87
CA TYR A 32 -3.60 -0.14 -18.10
C TYR A 32 -4.11 1.15 -17.46
N ASN A 33 -4.75 1.01 -16.31
CA ASN A 33 -5.37 2.10 -15.58
C ASN A 33 -5.23 1.82 -14.09
N THR A 34 -4.53 2.72 -13.39
CA THR A 34 -4.22 2.55 -11.96
C THR A 34 -5.45 2.24 -11.13
N LEU A 35 -6.56 2.95 -11.32
CA LEU A 35 -7.78 2.74 -10.53
C LEU A 35 -8.31 1.31 -10.64
N TYR A 36 -8.26 0.69 -11.82
CA TYR A 36 -8.72 -0.69 -11.98
C TYR A 36 -7.66 -1.69 -11.53
N ASP A 37 -6.41 -1.50 -11.96
CA ASP A 37 -5.35 -2.47 -11.70
C ASP A 37 -4.97 -2.52 -10.20
N GLU A 38 -5.02 -1.39 -9.47
CA GLU A 38 -4.80 -1.35 -8.00
C GLU A 38 -5.89 -2.11 -7.23
N ASN A 39 -7.11 -2.17 -7.78
CA ASN A 39 -8.22 -2.92 -7.17
C ASN A 39 -8.29 -4.37 -7.68
N ALA A 40 -7.34 -4.79 -8.53
CA ALA A 40 -7.19 -6.17 -9.00
C ALA A 40 -6.15 -6.97 -8.20
N ALA A 41 -5.20 -6.32 -7.52
CA ALA A 41 -4.16 -7.00 -6.76
C ALA A 41 -3.62 -6.10 -5.64
N SER A 42 -3.18 -6.71 -4.53
CA SER A 42 -2.47 -5.98 -3.47
C SER A 42 -1.34 -5.13 -4.06
N HIS A 43 -1.17 -3.91 -3.55
CA HIS A 43 -0.19 -2.96 -4.08
C HIS A 43 0.56 -2.22 -2.96
N ILE A 44 1.66 -1.61 -3.37
CA ILE A 44 2.42 -0.68 -2.55
C ILE A 44 2.57 0.63 -3.33
N ALA A 45 2.53 1.76 -2.63
CA ALA A 45 2.80 3.06 -3.25
C ALA A 45 4.17 3.58 -2.85
N LEU A 46 4.93 4.05 -3.84
CA LEU A 46 6.11 4.89 -3.61
C LEU A 46 5.69 6.36 -3.51
N GLY A 47 6.24 7.06 -2.51
CA GLY A 47 5.99 8.49 -2.30
C GLY A 47 5.00 8.78 -1.18
N GLN A 48 4.17 9.81 -1.37
CA GLN A 48 3.38 10.47 -0.34
C GLN A 48 2.44 9.49 0.37
N ALA A 49 2.47 9.49 1.71
CA ALA A 49 1.47 8.77 2.51
C ALA A 49 0.19 9.58 2.66
N TYR A 50 -0.96 8.90 2.73
CA TYR A 50 -2.23 9.56 3.03
C TYR A 50 -2.38 9.81 4.53
N SER A 51 -2.52 11.07 4.94
CA SER A 51 -2.68 11.43 6.36
C SER A 51 -3.92 10.79 7.00
N LYS A 52 -4.98 10.52 6.22
CA LYS A 52 -6.20 9.82 6.67
C LYS A 52 -5.96 8.41 7.20
N CYS A 53 -4.83 7.77 6.87
CA CYS A 53 -4.49 6.44 7.37
C CYS A 53 -4.00 6.45 8.82
N PHE A 54 -3.77 7.64 9.40
CA PHE A 54 -3.38 7.78 10.80
C PHE A 54 -4.61 7.94 11.70
N VAL A 55 -4.68 7.14 12.77
CA VAL A 55 -5.74 7.22 13.79
C VAL A 55 -5.69 8.57 14.48
N GLY A 56 -6.85 9.22 14.64
CA GLY A 56 -6.97 10.46 15.41
C GLY A 56 -7.00 11.76 14.60
N GLY A 57 -7.10 11.69 13.27
CA GLY A 57 -7.50 12.84 12.45
C GLY A 57 -6.42 13.32 11.49
N GLY A 58 -6.30 12.66 10.34
CA GLY A 58 -5.33 13.01 9.30
C GLY A 58 -5.38 14.44 8.76
N ALA A 59 -6.50 15.15 8.90
CA ALA A 59 -6.62 16.55 8.46
C ALA A 59 -6.08 17.56 9.48
N ASP A 60 -5.96 17.17 10.75
CA ASP A 60 -5.58 18.07 11.85
C ASP A 60 -4.11 17.93 12.25
N PHE A 61 -3.39 16.96 11.68
CA PHE A 61 -1.96 16.79 11.91
C PHE A 61 -1.13 17.75 11.06
N SER A 62 -0.15 18.39 11.69
CA SER A 62 0.88 19.13 10.96
C SER A 62 1.79 18.18 10.17
N GLU A 63 2.54 18.72 9.20
CA GLU A 63 3.52 17.91 8.46
C GLU A 63 4.59 17.31 9.39
N ASP A 64 5.03 18.05 10.40
CA ASP A 64 6.02 17.60 11.37
C ASP A 64 5.46 16.45 12.25
N ASP A 65 4.19 16.54 12.64
CA ASP A 65 3.52 15.46 13.39
C ASP A 65 3.41 14.19 12.55
N LEU A 66 3.06 14.31 11.26
CA LEU A 66 2.97 13.18 10.34
C LEU A 66 4.34 12.54 10.15
N ALA A 67 5.40 13.33 9.93
CA ALA A 67 6.76 12.83 9.79
C ALA A 67 7.24 12.11 11.07
N ALA A 68 6.96 12.67 12.25
CA ALA A 68 7.29 12.06 13.54
C ALA A 68 6.57 10.71 13.77
N ARG A 69 5.40 10.51 13.15
CA ARG A 69 4.65 9.24 13.17
C ARG A 69 5.09 8.25 12.08
N GLY A 70 6.05 8.63 11.24
CA GLY A 70 6.58 7.79 10.17
C GLY A 70 5.87 7.94 8.82
N ALA A 71 5.02 8.95 8.63
CA ALA A 71 4.42 9.23 7.33
C ALA A 71 5.51 9.66 6.33
N ASN A 72 5.51 9.05 5.15
CA ASN A 72 6.38 9.48 4.07
C ASN A 72 5.83 10.75 3.40
N ARG A 73 6.72 11.69 3.05
CA ARG A 73 6.38 12.93 2.34
C ARG A 73 7.07 12.97 0.99
N SER A 74 6.30 13.17 -0.08
CA SER A 74 6.83 13.22 -1.44
C SER A 74 5.89 13.99 -2.37
N LEU A 75 6.41 14.44 -3.52
CA LEU A 75 5.63 15.05 -4.59
C LEU A 75 4.95 14.01 -5.49
N ILE A 76 5.30 12.74 -5.35
CA ILE A 76 4.72 11.64 -6.12
C ILE A 76 3.92 10.71 -5.20
N HIS A 77 2.97 9.99 -5.78
CA HIS A 77 2.33 8.81 -5.20
C HIS A 77 2.08 7.85 -6.37
N ILE A 78 2.76 6.70 -6.37
CA ILE A 78 2.74 5.78 -7.50
C ILE A 78 2.53 4.35 -7.01
N ASP A 79 1.37 3.81 -7.32
CA ASP A 79 0.94 2.46 -6.96
C ASP A 79 1.52 1.41 -7.90
N TRP A 80 2.18 0.41 -7.32
CA TRP A 80 2.70 -0.77 -8.00
C TRP A 80 2.06 -2.03 -7.41
N MET A 81 1.36 -2.77 -8.26
CA MET A 81 0.71 -4.02 -7.91
C MET A 81 1.76 -5.12 -7.72
N ILE A 82 1.67 -5.82 -6.58
CA ILE A 82 2.58 -6.89 -6.16
C ILE A 82 1.85 -8.18 -5.75
N GLY A 83 0.51 -8.12 -5.64
CA GLY A 83 -0.31 -9.27 -5.24
C GLY A 83 -0.46 -10.31 -6.34
N SER A 84 -0.70 -11.55 -5.92
CA SER A 84 -1.10 -12.68 -6.79
C SER A 84 -1.70 -13.81 -5.94
N GLY A 85 -2.23 -14.84 -6.60
CA GLY A 85 -2.67 -16.08 -5.94
C GLY A 85 -1.55 -16.94 -5.34
N GLU A 86 -0.30 -16.48 -5.42
CA GLU A 86 0.87 -17.17 -4.87
C GLU A 86 1.52 -16.40 -3.70
N VAL A 87 0.92 -15.28 -3.29
CA VAL A 87 1.46 -14.41 -2.24
C VAL A 87 0.84 -14.74 -0.88
N ASP A 88 1.72 -14.95 0.10
CA ASP A 88 1.36 -15.04 1.52
C ASP A 88 1.74 -13.73 2.23
N VAL A 89 0.90 -13.30 3.17
CA VAL A 89 1.13 -12.11 4.00
C VAL A 89 0.98 -12.47 5.46
N ASP A 90 1.97 -12.09 6.26
CA ASP A 90 1.94 -12.18 7.72
C ASP A 90 1.96 -10.79 8.35
N GLY A 91 1.11 -10.60 9.35
CA GLY A 91 1.19 -9.48 10.28
C GLY A 91 2.17 -9.82 11.39
N VAL A 92 3.18 -8.97 11.60
CA VAL A 92 4.16 -9.16 12.68
C VAL A 92 3.77 -8.30 13.87
N GLY A 93 3.49 -8.94 14.99
CA GLY A 93 3.18 -8.30 16.27
C GLY A 93 4.41 -7.62 16.89
N ALA A 94 4.17 -6.75 17.87
CA ALA A 94 5.25 -6.04 18.59
C ALA A 94 6.17 -6.99 19.39
N ASP A 95 5.70 -8.20 19.71
CA ASP A 95 6.47 -9.27 20.34
C ASP A 95 7.22 -10.16 19.31
N GLY A 96 7.12 -9.84 18.02
CA GLY A 96 7.73 -10.57 16.92
C GLY A 96 6.93 -11.80 16.46
N GLN A 97 5.77 -12.10 17.06
CA GLN A 97 4.92 -13.19 16.59
C GLN A 97 4.32 -12.86 15.23
N SER A 98 4.33 -13.84 14.33
CA SER A 98 3.72 -13.72 13.00
C SER A 98 2.31 -14.31 13.02
N VAL A 99 1.34 -13.54 12.55
CA VAL A 99 -0.06 -13.96 12.40
C VAL A 99 -0.39 -13.97 10.92
N PRO A 100 -0.90 -15.09 10.37
CA PRO A 100 -1.38 -15.14 9.00
C PRO A 100 -2.44 -14.06 8.73
N VAL A 101 -2.23 -13.25 7.71
CA VAL A 101 -3.19 -12.26 7.22
C VAL A 101 -3.76 -12.69 5.88
N MET A 102 -2.89 -13.12 4.96
CA MET A 102 -3.30 -13.72 3.69
C MET A 102 -2.49 -14.97 3.38
N ARG A 103 -3.12 -15.93 2.71
CA ARG A 103 -2.49 -17.12 2.13
C ARG A 103 -2.95 -17.34 0.71
N GLN A 104 -2.00 -17.58 -0.20
CA GLN A 104 -2.27 -17.78 -1.62
C GLN A 104 -3.16 -16.68 -2.21
N GLY A 105 -2.90 -15.43 -1.83
CA GLY A 105 -3.67 -14.26 -2.26
C GLY A 105 -5.06 -14.11 -1.64
N GLU A 106 -5.48 -14.95 -0.70
CA GLU A 106 -6.77 -14.85 -0.01
C GLU A 106 -6.62 -14.53 1.47
N TRP A 107 -7.65 -13.98 2.11
CA TRP A 107 -7.66 -13.79 3.56
C TRP A 107 -7.54 -15.14 4.30
N ALA A 108 -6.68 -15.19 5.31
CA ALA A 108 -6.38 -16.39 6.09
C ALA A 108 -7.35 -16.62 7.26
#